data_AF-A0A1B0GRA9-F1
#
_entry.id   AF-A0A1B0GRA9-F1
#
_cell.length_a   1.000
_cell.length_b   1.000
_cell.length_c   1.000
_cell.angle_alpha   90.00
_cell.angle_beta   90.00
_cell.angle_gamma   90.00
#
_symmetry.space_group_name_H-M   'P 1'
#
loop_
_entity.id
_entity.type
_entity.pdbx_description
1 polymer ?
#
loop_
_entity_poly.entity_id
_entity_poly.type
_entity_poly.pdbx_seq_one_letter_code
_entity_poly.pdbx_strand_id
1 'polypeptide(L)'
;MGLARALRRLSGALEPGNSRAGDEEEAGAGLCRNGWAPGPVAGSRRRGRFVKKDGHCNVRFVNLGGQGARYLSDLFTTCVDVRWRWMCLLFSCSFLASWLLFGLTFWLIASLHGDLAAPPPPAPCFSQVASFLAAFLFALETQTSIGYGVRSVTEECPAAVAAVVLQCI
;
A
#
# COMPACT_ATOMS: atom_id res chain seq x y z
N MET A 1 -5.50 59.78 -29.87
CA MET A 1 -6.69 58.90 -29.70
C MET A 1 -6.55 57.59 -30.50
N GLY A 2 -5.56 56.73 -30.21
CA GLY A 2 -5.27 55.59 -31.08
C GLY A 2 -4.77 54.28 -30.45
N LEU A 3 -4.26 54.27 -29.21
CA LEU A 3 -3.70 53.03 -28.63
C LEU A 3 -4.67 52.23 -27.74
N ALA A 4 -5.57 52.90 -27.01
CA ALA A 4 -6.47 52.24 -26.05
C ALA A 4 -7.62 51.43 -26.69
N ARG A 5 -7.88 51.61 -28.00
CA ARG A 5 -8.83 50.77 -28.76
C ARG A 5 -8.14 49.56 -29.43
N ALA A 6 -6.84 49.63 -29.71
CA ALA A 6 -6.07 48.53 -30.28
C ALA A 6 -5.79 47.43 -29.24
N LEU A 7 -5.49 47.80 -28.00
CA LEU A 7 -5.20 46.84 -26.93
C LEU A 7 -6.44 46.04 -26.45
N ARG A 8 -7.65 46.59 -26.61
CA ARG A 8 -8.91 45.85 -26.32
C ARG A 8 -9.28 44.81 -27.40
N ARG A 9 -8.75 44.94 -28.63
CA ARG A 9 -8.94 43.95 -29.70
C ARG A 9 -7.92 42.80 -29.64
N LEU A 10 -6.75 43.01 -29.04
CA LEU A 10 -5.73 41.97 -28.89
C LEU A 10 -5.98 41.04 -27.68
N SER A 11 -6.75 41.47 -26.67
CA SER A 11 -7.11 40.61 -25.53
C SER A 11 -8.23 39.60 -25.83
N GLY A 12 -8.86 39.64 -27.02
CA GLY A 12 -9.97 38.76 -27.40
C GLY A 12 -9.63 37.67 -28.42
N ALA A 13 -8.36 37.53 -28.81
CA ALA A 13 -7.95 36.70 -29.97
C ALA A 13 -6.95 35.57 -29.66
N LEU A 14 -6.72 35.23 -28.39
CA LEU A 14 -5.87 34.10 -27.99
C LEU A 14 -6.65 33.08 -27.13
N GLU A 15 -7.63 32.46 -27.79
CA GLU A 15 -8.09 31.10 -27.48
C GLU A 15 -7.67 30.21 -28.66
N PRO A 16 -6.93 29.11 -28.46
CA PRO A 16 -6.91 28.01 -29.41
C PRO A 16 -7.99 27.00 -29.01
N GLY A 17 -8.98 26.84 -29.89
CA GLY A 17 -10.04 25.86 -29.76
C GLY A 17 -9.58 24.42 -30.05
N ASN A 18 -10.16 23.50 -29.26
CA ASN A 18 -10.79 22.25 -29.66
C ASN A 18 -10.02 21.26 -30.56
N SER A 19 -9.55 20.16 -29.96
CA SER A 19 -9.46 18.85 -30.63
C SER A 19 -10.40 17.87 -29.92
N ARG A 20 -11.50 17.56 -30.61
CA ARG A 20 -12.39 16.42 -30.36
C ARG A 20 -11.68 15.14 -30.85
N ALA A 21 -11.56 14.13 -30.01
CA ALA A 21 -11.45 12.73 -30.42
C ALA A 21 -11.77 11.78 -29.24
N GLY A 22 -12.87 11.05 -29.36
CA GLY A 22 -13.07 9.74 -28.72
C GLY A 22 -13.53 9.69 -27.27
N ASP A 23 -14.75 10.13 -26.96
CA ASP A 23 -15.50 9.49 -25.87
C ASP A 23 -16.20 8.27 -26.50
N GLU A 24 -15.62 7.09 -26.32
CA GLU A 24 -16.31 5.83 -26.61
C GLU A 24 -17.42 5.63 -25.58
N GLU A 25 -18.61 5.59 -26.16
CA GLU A 25 -19.89 5.23 -25.61
C GLU A 25 -19.87 3.79 -25.07
N GLU A 26 -19.98 3.63 -23.76
CA GLU A 26 -20.59 2.42 -23.20
C GLU A 26 -21.82 2.81 -22.40
N ALA A 27 -22.88 3.04 -23.17
CA ALA A 27 -24.24 3.20 -22.70
C ALA A 27 -24.74 1.87 -22.10
N GLY A 28 -24.41 1.63 -20.84
CA GLY A 28 -25.10 0.66 -20.00
C GLY A 28 -26.53 1.13 -19.72
N ALA A 29 -27.46 0.68 -20.56
CA ALA A 29 -28.88 0.96 -20.47
C ALA A 29 -29.46 0.62 -19.09
N GLY A 30 -29.89 1.65 -18.38
CA GLY A 30 -30.66 1.56 -17.13
C GLY A 30 -31.66 2.72 -17.07
N LEU A 31 -32.55 2.78 -18.06
CA LEU A 31 -33.54 3.86 -18.20
C LEU A 31 -34.69 3.67 -17.19
N CYS A 32 -34.55 4.22 -15.98
CA CYS A 32 -35.73 4.51 -15.14
C CYS A 32 -36.37 5.82 -15.61
N ARG A 33 -37.40 5.67 -16.46
CA ARG A 33 -38.24 6.74 -16.98
C ARG A 33 -39.35 7.05 -15.98
N ASN A 34 -39.24 8.18 -15.29
CA ASN A 34 -40.30 8.73 -14.44
C ASN A 34 -40.53 10.18 -14.88
N GLY A 35 -41.80 10.53 -15.08
CA GLY A 35 -42.25 11.65 -15.89
C GLY A 35 -41.91 13.07 -15.43
N TRP A 36 -42.25 13.98 -16.34
CA TRP A 36 -42.26 15.46 -16.30
C TRP A 36 -41.07 16.13 -17.01
N ALA A 37 -41.35 16.63 -18.22
CA ALA A 37 -40.47 17.51 -18.98
C ALA A 37 -40.76 18.97 -18.63
N PRO A 38 -39.78 19.76 -18.15
CA PRO A 38 -39.85 21.21 -18.24
C PRO A 38 -39.10 21.68 -19.49
N GLY A 39 -39.61 22.76 -20.11
CA GLY A 39 -39.05 23.38 -21.31
C GLY A 39 -37.60 23.89 -21.15
N PRO A 40 -37.04 24.56 -22.17
CA PRO A 40 -35.61 24.90 -22.22
C PRO A 40 -35.27 25.96 -21.16
N VAL A 41 -34.76 25.52 -20.01
CA VAL A 41 -34.29 26.40 -18.95
C VAL A 41 -32.86 26.82 -19.25
N ALA A 42 -32.67 28.13 -19.44
CA ALA A 42 -31.39 28.81 -19.56
C ALA A 42 -30.38 28.31 -18.50
N GLY A 43 -29.11 28.22 -18.91
CA GLY A 43 -28.01 27.56 -18.20
C GLY A 43 -27.93 27.81 -16.69
N SER A 44 -28.68 27.02 -15.93
CA SER A 44 -28.47 26.82 -14.51
C SER A 44 -27.12 26.14 -14.34
N ARG A 45 -26.13 26.84 -13.76
CA ARG A 45 -24.96 26.16 -13.16
C ARG A 45 -25.53 25.16 -12.18
N ARG A 46 -25.61 23.88 -12.58
CA ARG A 46 -26.09 22.79 -11.73
C ARG A 46 -25.22 22.78 -10.47
N ARG A 47 -25.71 23.38 -9.39
CA ARG A 47 -25.07 23.28 -8.08
C ARG A 47 -24.98 21.79 -7.76
N GLY A 48 -23.76 21.29 -7.58
CA GLY A 48 -23.54 19.91 -7.17
C GLY A 48 -24.31 19.64 -5.88
N ARG A 49 -25.06 18.54 -5.84
CA ARG A 49 -25.78 18.11 -4.64
C ARG A 49 -24.77 17.63 -3.58
N PHE A 50 -25.04 17.90 -2.30
CA PHE A 50 -24.17 17.51 -1.17
C PHE A 50 -24.09 15.99 -0.97
N VAL A 51 -25.18 15.26 -1.23
CA VAL A 51 -25.22 13.78 -1.17
C VAL A 51 -25.82 13.26 -2.47
N LYS A 52 -25.17 12.30 -3.11
CA LYS A 52 -25.66 11.63 -4.33
C LYS A 52 -26.83 10.71 -4.00
N LYS A 53 -27.62 10.33 -5.01
CA LYS A 53 -28.72 9.36 -4.81
C LYS A 53 -28.21 7.98 -4.33
N ASP A 54 -26.95 7.68 -4.61
CA ASP A 54 -26.26 6.44 -4.18
C ASP A 54 -25.77 6.51 -2.71
N GLY A 55 -26.11 7.57 -1.97
CA GLY A 55 -25.68 7.76 -0.57
C GLY A 55 -24.28 8.36 -0.39
N HIS A 56 -23.46 8.43 -1.44
CA HIS A 56 -22.14 9.03 -1.37
C HIS A 56 -22.19 10.55 -1.14
N CYS A 57 -21.46 11.03 -0.12
CA CYS A 57 -21.28 12.46 0.15
C CYS A 57 -20.31 13.10 -0.85
N ASN A 58 -20.69 14.22 -1.45
CA ASN A 58 -19.91 14.97 -2.44
C ASN A 58 -19.20 16.16 -1.78
N VAL A 59 -18.42 15.85 -0.74
CA VAL A 59 -17.57 16.81 -0.03
C VAL A 59 -16.13 16.32 -0.13
N ARG A 60 -15.25 17.18 -0.63
CA ARG A 60 -13.81 16.92 -0.62
C ARG A 60 -13.21 17.77 0.47
N PHE A 61 -12.60 17.12 1.45
CA PHE A 61 -11.84 17.83 2.45
C PHE A 61 -10.56 18.37 1.80
N VAL A 62 -10.43 19.69 1.75
CA VAL A 62 -9.21 20.35 1.27
C VAL A 62 -8.35 20.74 2.47
N ASN A 63 -7.04 20.53 2.36
CA ASN A 63 -6.05 21.01 3.33
C ASN A 63 -6.09 20.37 4.74
N LEU A 64 -6.28 19.05 4.86
CA LEU A 64 -5.99 18.40 6.15
C LEU A 64 -4.48 18.11 6.22
N GLY A 65 -3.73 18.97 6.90
CA GLY A 65 -2.39 18.63 7.36
C GLY A 65 -2.44 17.37 8.23
N GLY A 66 -1.50 16.44 8.00
CA GLY A 66 -1.34 15.23 8.82
C GLY A 66 -2.34 14.09 8.55
N GLN A 67 -2.93 13.98 7.36
CA GLN A 67 -3.85 12.89 6.99
C GLN A 67 -3.25 11.51 7.25
N GLY A 68 -2.03 11.26 6.77
CA GLY A 68 -1.36 9.98 6.95
C GLY A 68 -1.22 9.58 8.41
N ALA A 69 -0.80 10.50 9.29
CA ALA A 69 -0.65 10.22 10.71
C ALA A 69 -1.97 9.85 11.40
N ARG A 70 -3.09 10.50 11.03
CA ARG A 70 -4.42 10.17 11.55
C ARG A 70 -4.92 8.80 11.07
N TYR A 71 -4.67 8.45 9.81
CA TYR A 71 -4.99 7.11 9.29
C TYR A 71 -4.12 6.02 9.95
N LEU A 72 -2.85 6.31 10.25
CA LEU A 72 -1.96 5.38 10.96
C LEU A 72 -2.32 5.20 12.44
N SER A 73 -2.82 6.25 13.11
CA SER A 73 -3.27 6.13 14.50
C SER A 73 -4.55 5.29 14.65
N ASP A 74 -5.35 5.20 13.59
CA ASP A 74 -6.56 4.37 13.52
C ASP A 74 -6.35 3.20 12.55
N LEU A 75 -5.28 2.43 12.80
CA LEU A 75 -4.84 1.35 11.93
C LEU A 75 -5.90 0.25 11.81
N PHE A 76 -6.61 -0.09 12.90
CA PHE A 76 -7.62 -1.14 12.88
C PHE A 76 -8.79 -0.77 11.95
N THR A 77 -9.36 0.42 12.10
CA THR A 77 -10.48 0.87 11.26
C THR A 77 -10.03 1.05 9.80
N THR A 78 -8.83 1.59 9.58
CA THR A 78 -8.24 1.72 8.23
C THR A 78 -8.01 0.34 7.58
N CYS A 79 -7.56 -0.64 8.35
CA CYS A 79 -7.39 -2.04 7.95
C CYS A 79 -8.72 -2.83 7.88
N VAL A 80 -9.87 -2.22 8.12
CA VAL A 80 -11.18 -2.81 7.81
C VAL A 80 -11.82 -2.11 6.60
N ASP A 81 -11.60 -0.80 6.45
CA ASP A 81 -12.19 0.03 5.39
C ASP A 81 -11.47 -0.03 4.03
N VAL A 82 -10.22 -0.49 3.99
CA VAL A 82 -9.45 -0.64 2.74
C VAL A 82 -10.05 -1.75 1.84
N ARG A 83 -9.84 -1.68 0.52
CA ARG A 83 -10.32 -2.74 -0.39
C ARG A 83 -9.61 -4.07 -0.10
N TRP A 84 -10.34 -5.18 -0.18
CA TRP A 84 -9.84 -6.54 0.11
C TRP A 84 -8.50 -6.89 -0.57
N ARG A 85 -8.27 -6.45 -1.82
CA ARG A 85 -7.01 -6.69 -2.54
C ARG A 85 -5.79 -6.14 -1.79
N TRP A 86 -5.94 -4.93 -1.24
CA TRP A 86 -4.90 -4.27 -0.47
C TRP A 86 -4.78 -4.86 0.93
N MET A 87 -5.86 -5.36 1.53
CA MET A 87 -5.79 -6.11 2.79
C MET A 87 -4.93 -7.36 2.67
N CYS A 88 -5.18 -8.18 1.65
CA CYS A 88 -4.39 -9.39 1.40
C CYS A 88 -2.91 -9.05 1.16
N LEU A 89 -2.64 -7.96 0.44
CA LEU A 89 -1.27 -7.49 0.20
C LEU A 89 -0.60 -7.02 1.49
N LEU A 90 -1.25 -6.18 2.30
CA LEU A 90 -0.69 -5.68 3.55
C LEU A 90 -0.39 -6.82 4.53
N PHE A 91 -1.32 -7.77 4.66
CA PHE A 91 -1.12 -8.97 5.49
C PHE A 91 0.06 -9.81 4.97
N SER A 92 0.11 -10.09 3.67
CA SER A 92 1.23 -10.84 3.09
C SER A 92 2.55 -10.10 3.30
N CYS A 93 2.59 -8.79 3.08
CA CYS A 93 3.77 -7.96 3.32
C CYS A 93 4.20 -7.97 4.79
N SER A 94 3.29 -8.01 5.77
CA SER A 94 3.68 -8.09 7.18
C SER A 94 4.34 -9.43 7.53
N PHE A 95 3.86 -10.56 6.99
CA PHE A 95 4.54 -11.86 7.18
C PHE A 95 5.90 -11.92 6.48
N LEU A 96 5.99 -11.38 5.26
CA LEU A 96 7.27 -11.30 4.57
C LEU A 96 8.26 -10.43 5.35
N ALA A 97 7.81 -9.29 5.88
CA ALA A 97 8.63 -8.40 6.69
C ALA A 97 9.09 -9.07 8.00
N SER A 98 8.23 -9.84 8.68
CA SER A 98 8.64 -10.59 9.87
C SER A 98 9.69 -11.65 9.54
N TRP A 99 9.47 -12.46 8.49
CA TRP A 99 10.47 -13.46 8.04
C TRP A 99 11.81 -12.82 7.67
N LEU A 100 11.79 -11.66 7.01
CA LEU A 100 13.01 -10.92 6.66
C LEU A 100 13.72 -10.37 7.91
N LEU A 101 12.98 -9.83 8.88
CA LEU A 101 13.55 -9.28 10.11
C LEU A 101 14.18 -10.37 10.98
N PHE A 102 13.50 -11.49 11.19
CA PHE A 102 14.05 -12.62 11.94
C PHE A 102 15.16 -13.34 11.16
N GLY A 103 15.01 -13.50 9.85
CA GLY A 103 16.07 -14.04 8.98
C GLY A 103 17.35 -13.20 9.02
N LEU A 104 17.22 -11.87 9.02
CA LEU A 104 18.36 -10.97 9.22
C LEU A 104 18.94 -11.10 10.63
N THR A 105 18.11 -11.23 11.66
CA THR A 105 18.56 -11.41 13.05
C THR A 105 19.38 -12.70 13.21
N PHE A 106 18.92 -13.83 12.66
CA PHE A 106 19.67 -15.08 12.67
C PHE A 106 20.96 -15.00 11.86
N TRP A 107 20.92 -14.36 10.70
CA TRP A 107 22.11 -14.13 9.89
C TRP A 107 23.15 -13.28 10.64
N LEU A 108 22.71 -12.24 11.37
CA LEU A 108 23.58 -11.43 12.20
C LEU A 108 24.21 -12.24 13.33
N ILE A 109 23.43 -13.03 14.07
CA ILE A 109 23.94 -13.92 15.13
C ILE A 109 24.98 -14.90 14.56
N ALA A 110 24.66 -15.56 13.45
CA ALA A 110 25.57 -16.47 12.76
C ALA A 110 26.86 -15.75 12.29
N SER A 111 26.73 -14.53 11.78
CA SER A 111 27.89 -13.75 11.30
C SER A 111 28.81 -13.29 12.42
N LEU A 112 28.25 -12.92 13.57
CA LEU A 112 28.99 -12.49 14.75
C LEU A 112 29.67 -13.67 15.45
N HIS A 113 29.05 -14.85 15.42
CA HIS A 113 29.64 -16.07 15.96
C HIS A 113 30.72 -16.66 15.04
N GLY A 114 30.62 -16.41 13.73
CA GLY A 114 31.53 -16.95 12.72
C GLY A 114 31.03 -18.23 12.04
N ASP A 115 29.74 -18.56 12.16
CA ASP A 115 29.12 -19.76 11.56
C ASP A 115 29.16 -19.75 10.01
N LEU A 116 29.31 -18.57 9.41
CA LEU A 116 29.46 -18.42 7.95
C LEU A 116 30.88 -18.67 7.44
N ALA A 117 31.87 -18.82 8.33
CA ALA A 117 33.25 -19.08 7.93
C ALA A 117 33.45 -20.53 7.46
N ALA A 118 34.40 -20.75 6.55
CA ALA A 118 34.80 -22.09 6.12
C ALA A 118 36.25 -22.35 6.58
N PRO A 119 36.51 -23.33 7.48
CA PRO A 119 35.54 -24.24 8.11
C PRO A 119 34.70 -23.56 9.22
N PRO A 120 33.45 -24.01 9.46
CA PRO A 120 32.64 -23.53 10.58
C PRO A 120 33.27 -23.94 11.92
N PRO A 121 32.94 -23.24 13.02
CA PRO A 121 33.38 -23.62 14.35
C PRO A 121 32.87 -25.03 14.72
N PRO A 122 33.55 -25.74 15.63
CA PRO A 122 33.14 -27.10 16.04
C PRO A 122 31.75 -27.14 16.68
N ALA A 123 31.30 -26.02 17.25
CA ALA A 123 29.99 -25.87 17.86
C ALA A 123 29.30 -24.59 17.32
N PRO A 124 28.59 -24.66 16.17
CA PRO A 124 27.92 -23.50 15.58
C PRO A 124 26.59 -23.20 16.29
N CYS A 125 26.13 -21.95 16.28
CA CYS A 125 24.81 -21.56 16.81
C CYS A 125 23.67 -22.16 15.98
N PHE A 126 23.88 -22.30 14.66
CA PHE A 126 22.90 -22.86 13.73
C PHE A 126 23.55 -23.94 12.85
N SER A 127 22.89 -25.09 12.77
CA SER A 127 23.28 -26.14 11.82
C SER A 127 22.77 -25.81 10.41
N GLN A 128 23.65 -25.87 9.42
CA GLN A 128 23.34 -25.70 7.99
C GLN A 128 22.80 -24.30 7.58
N VAL A 129 23.19 -23.24 8.30
CA VAL A 129 22.87 -21.84 7.96
C VAL A 129 24.12 -21.11 7.45
N ALA A 130 24.49 -21.38 6.19
CA ALA A 130 25.71 -20.83 5.57
C ALA A 130 25.49 -19.54 4.76
N SER A 131 24.26 -19.05 4.66
CA SER A 131 23.93 -17.84 3.86
C SER A 131 22.72 -17.12 4.40
N PHE A 132 22.53 -15.86 3.98
CA PHE A 132 21.33 -15.09 4.33
C PHE A 132 20.04 -15.79 3.89
N LEU A 133 20.03 -16.40 2.69
CA LEU A 133 18.86 -17.14 2.22
C LEU A 133 18.58 -18.37 3.10
N ALA A 134 19.61 -19.07 3.56
CA ALA A 134 19.44 -20.17 4.50
C ALA A 134 18.86 -19.71 5.85
N ALA A 135 19.29 -18.55 6.36
CA ALA A 135 18.76 -17.94 7.57
C ALA A 135 17.30 -17.47 7.40
N PHE A 136 16.97 -16.89 6.25
CA PHE A 136 15.60 -16.51 5.88
C PHE A 136 14.68 -17.73 5.80
N LEU A 137 15.13 -18.81 5.15
CA LEU A 137 14.37 -20.07 5.10
C LEU A 137 14.17 -20.65 6.49
N PHE A 138 15.20 -20.62 7.35
CA PHE A 138 15.06 -21.04 8.75
C PHE A 138 14.02 -20.20 9.51
N ALA A 139 14.00 -18.88 9.34
CA ALA A 139 12.97 -18.01 9.93
C ALA A 139 11.56 -18.33 9.40
N LEU A 140 11.42 -18.55 8.10
CA LEU A 140 10.13 -18.97 7.53
C LEU A 140 9.67 -20.30 8.12
N GLU A 141 10.54 -21.32 8.13
CA GLU A 141 10.27 -22.67 8.64
C GLU A 141 9.84 -22.66 10.10
N THR A 142 10.47 -21.83 10.93
CA THR A 142 10.19 -21.73 12.37
C THR A 142 8.92 -20.92 12.66
N GLN A 143 8.66 -19.79 11.98
CA GLN A 143 7.45 -19.01 12.23
C GLN A 143 6.18 -19.70 11.72
N THR A 144 6.27 -20.37 10.58
CA THR A 144 5.14 -21.10 9.98
C THR A 144 4.97 -22.50 10.56
N SER A 145 5.83 -22.92 11.50
CA SER A 145 5.84 -24.25 12.11
C SER A 145 5.95 -25.41 11.12
N ILE A 146 6.55 -25.18 9.94
CA ILE A 146 6.80 -26.24 8.95
C ILE A 146 7.90 -27.18 9.46
N GLY A 147 9.01 -26.61 9.94
CA GLY A 147 10.10 -27.33 10.60
C GLY A 147 10.64 -28.55 9.85
N TYR A 148 11.21 -28.36 8.65
CA TYR A 148 11.74 -29.49 7.84
C TYR A 148 12.84 -30.29 8.56
N GLY A 149 13.51 -29.71 9.56
CA GLY A 149 14.48 -30.41 10.42
C GLY A 149 15.91 -30.49 9.87
N VAL A 150 16.15 -30.02 8.64
CA VAL A 150 17.52 -29.97 8.04
C VAL A 150 18.35 -28.84 8.65
N ARG A 151 17.70 -27.75 9.08
CA ARG A 151 18.30 -26.60 9.76
C ARG A 151 17.79 -26.59 11.19
N SER A 152 18.70 -26.48 12.15
CA SER A 152 18.34 -26.49 13.58
C SER A 152 19.16 -25.48 14.34
N VAL A 153 18.53 -24.88 15.35
CA VAL A 153 19.20 -24.12 16.40
C VAL A 153 19.94 -25.08 17.34
N THR A 154 21.10 -24.68 17.85
CA THR A 154 21.87 -25.41 18.86
C THR A 154 21.82 -24.68 20.21
N GLU A 155 22.29 -25.33 21.26
CA GLU A 155 22.31 -24.77 22.63
C GLU A 155 23.53 -23.90 22.94
N GLU A 156 24.46 -23.76 22.00
CA GLU A 156 25.71 -22.99 22.16
C GLU A 156 25.45 -21.50 22.38
N CYS A 157 24.43 -20.97 21.70
CA CYS A 157 24.17 -19.54 21.65
C CYS A 157 22.82 -19.24 22.30
N PRO A 158 22.79 -18.77 23.57
CA PRO A 158 21.53 -18.44 24.24
C PRO A 158 20.77 -17.31 23.53
N ALA A 159 21.49 -16.43 22.82
CA ALA A 159 20.89 -15.39 21.98
C ALA A 159 20.08 -15.98 20.81
N ALA A 160 20.55 -17.09 20.21
CA ALA A 160 19.84 -17.78 19.14
C ALA A 160 18.54 -18.41 19.66
N VAL A 161 18.60 -19.07 20.82
CA VAL A 161 17.42 -19.64 21.49
C VAL A 161 16.41 -18.54 21.83
N ALA A 162 16.87 -17.42 22.41
CA ALA A 162 16.00 -16.29 22.73
C ALA A 162 15.34 -15.67 21.48
N ALA A 163 16.07 -15.57 20.37
CA ALA A 163 15.51 -15.08 19.11
C ALA A 163 14.43 -16.02 18.54
N VAL A 164 14.62 -17.34 18.64
CA VAL A 164 13.58 -18.33 18.27
C VAL A 164 12.35 -18.20 19.16
N VAL A 165 12.52 -18.06 20.48
CA VAL A 165 11.41 -17.84 21.41
C VAL A 165 10.65 -16.56 21.07
N LEU A 166 11.35 -15.45 20.81
CA LEU A 166 10.74 -14.17 20.45
C LEU A 166 9.97 -14.28 19.12
N GLN A 167 10.42 -15.10 18.19
CA GLN A 167 9.74 -15.30 16.91
C GLN A 167 8.44 -16.11 17.04
N CYS A 168 8.34 -16.96 18.05
CA CYS A 168 7.12 -17.71 18.35
C CYS A 168 6.03 -16.85 19.00
N ILE A 169 6.38 -15.68 19.52
CA ILE A 169 5.46 -14.70 20.11
C ILE A 169 4.89 -13.81 19.00
#